data_AF-A0A6A6AE41-F1
#
_entry.id   AF-A0A6A6AE41-F1
#
_cell.length_a   1.000
_cell.length_b   1.000
_cell.length_c   1.000
_cell.angle_alpha   90.00
_cell.angle_beta   90.00
_cell.angle_gamma   90.00
#
_symmetry.space_group_name_H-M   'P 1'
#
loop_
_entity.id
_entity.type
_entity.pdbx_description
1 polymer ?
#
loop_
_entity_poly.entity_id
_entity_poly.type
_entity_poly.pdbx_seq_one_letter_code
_entity_poly.pdbx_strand_id
1 'polypeptide(L)'
;LGKLTVLPAEILRIILEQLSIPQLMQFRHCNRFSCHLVDTHPLLRFALRIAPNTVRGMMAIRLTAQTTLQQLHHKLYQRYCDQCGQLAPYIYLPTCLRACFTCVRPGGTNMFWYPVPEVEAIVGMGFSIQELATVPSFLFLPATFTN
;
A
#
# COMPACT_ATOMS: atom_id res chain seq x y z
N LEU A 1 16.46 -8.39 -18.19
CA LEU A 1 15.45 -9.43 -17.87
C LEU A 1 15.93 -10.86 -18.10
N GLY A 2 17.13 -11.10 -18.66
CA GLY A 2 17.74 -12.44 -18.69
C GLY A 2 16.80 -13.51 -19.27
N LYS A 3 16.64 -14.63 -18.56
CA LYS A 3 15.77 -15.75 -18.95
C LYS A 3 14.27 -15.37 -19.06
N LEU A 4 13.83 -14.28 -18.43
CA LEU A 4 12.43 -13.82 -18.52
C LEU A 4 12.07 -13.20 -19.87
N THR A 5 13.05 -12.95 -20.74
CA THR A 5 12.82 -12.44 -22.10
C THR A 5 12.16 -13.46 -23.02
N VAL A 6 12.15 -14.74 -22.65
CA VAL A 6 11.43 -15.81 -23.36
C VAL A 6 9.92 -15.71 -23.14
N LEU A 7 9.49 -15.04 -22.07
CA LEU A 7 8.07 -14.89 -21.75
C LEU A 7 7.45 -13.78 -22.61
N PRO A 8 6.25 -14.00 -23.17
CA PRO A 8 5.46 -12.95 -23.79
C PRO A 8 5.16 -11.80 -22.81
N ALA A 9 4.95 -10.60 -23.34
CA ALA A 9 4.69 -9.41 -22.53
C ALA A 9 3.42 -9.55 -21.67
N GLU A 10 2.43 -10.30 -22.15
CA GLU A 10 1.19 -10.61 -21.44
C GLU A 10 1.45 -11.42 -20.17
N ILE A 11 2.29 -12.47 -20.28
CA ILE A 11 2.67 -13.31 -19.14
C ILE A 11 3.48 -12.51 -18.13
N LEU A 12 4.42 -11.69 -18.63
CA LEU A 12 5.17 -10.78 -17.76
C LEU A 12 4.22 -9.86 -17.00
N ARG A 13 3.21 -9.31 -17.66
CA ARG A 13 2.25 -8.40 -17.01
C ARG A 13 1.41 -9.11 -15.95
N ILE A 14 0.94 -10.33 -16.20
CA ILE A 14 0.24 -11.15 -15.19
C ILE A 14 1.13 -11.36 -13.96
N ILE A 15 2.42 -11.65 -14.17
CA ILE A 15 3.38 -11.79 -13.06
C ILE A 15 3.53 -10.47 -12.28
N LEU A 16 3.64 -9.34 -12.98
CA LEU A 16 3.76 -8.02 -12.35
C LEU A 16 2.51 -7.63 -11.54
N GLU A 17 1.32 -8.09 -11.94
CA GLU A 17 0.09 -7.83 -11.18
C GLU A 17 0.06 -8.54 -9.82
N GLN A 18 0.84 -9.62 -9.65
CA GLN A 18 0.99 -10.32 -8.37
C GLN A 18 1.98 -9.62 -7.41
N LEU A 19 2.78 -8.69 -7.92
CA LEU A 19 3.75 -7.96 -7.09
C LEU A 19 3.05 -6.87 -6.28
N SER A 20 3.55 -6.66 -5.06
CA SER A 20 3.19 -5.47 -4.29
C SER A 20 3.74 -4.21 -4.98
N ILE A 21 3.12 -3.06 -4.74
CA ILE A 21 3.54 -1.77 -5.31
C ILE A 21 5.04 -1.49 -5.05
N PRO A 22 5.58 -1.68 -3.82
CA PRO A 22 7.02 -1.52 -3.58
C PRO A 22 7.89 -2.47 -4.39
N GLN A 23 7.53 -3.75 -4.48
CA GLN A 23 8.27 -4.74 -5.28
C GLN A 23 8.25 -4.38 -6.76
N LEU A 24 7.12 -3.88 -7.26
CA LEU A 24 7.00 -3.42 -8.64
C LEU A 24 7.91 -2.21 -8.91
N MET A 25 7.97 -1.25 -7.98
CA MET A 25 8.88 -0.11 -8.10
C MET A 25 10.35 -0.56 -8.03
N GLN A 26 10.70 -1.55 -7.20
CA GLN A 26 12.04 -2.13 -7.18
C GLN A 26 12.37 -2.82 -8.53
N PHE A 27 11.43 -3.60 -9.07
CA PHE A 27 11.59 -4.27 -10.36
C PHE A 27 11.78 -3.28 -11.52
N ARG A 28 11.14 -2.10 -11.45
CA ARG A 28 11.33 -0.99 -12.40
C ARG A 28 12.81 -0.62 -12.56
N HIS A 29 13.60 -0.72 -11.49
CA HIS A 29 15.01 -0.34 -11.49
C HIS A 29 15.98 -1.42 -12.01
N CYS A 30 15.50 -2.64 -12.31
CA CYS A 30 16.40 -3.73 -12.71
C CYS A 30 17.03 -3.55 -14.10
N ASN A 31 16.32 -2.99 -15.09
CA ASN A 31 16.84 -2.68 -16.43
C ASN A 31 15.85 -1.80 -17.22
N ARG A 32 16.24 -1.33 -18.42
CA ARG A 32 15.40 -0.47 -19.26
C ARG A 32 14.08 -1.13 -19.67
N PHE A 33 14.08 -2.44 -19.95
CA PHE A 33 12.87 -3.15 -20.36
C PHE A 33 11.88 -3.33 -19.19
N SER A 34 12.37 -3.65 -17.98
CA SER A 34 11.52 -3.68 -16.79
C SER A 34 10.98 -2.30 -16.43
N CYS A 35 11.81 -1.26 -16.57
CA CYS A 35 11.36 0.13 -16.43
C CYS A 35 10.20 0.44 -17.37
N HIS A 36 10.36 0.12 -18.67
CA HIS A 36 9.33 0.32 -19.67
C HIS A 36 8.04 -0.48 -19.39
N LEU A 37 8.16 -1.76 -19.00
CA LEU A 37 7.01 -2.62 -18.66
C LEU A 37 6.21 -2.05 -17.48
N VAL A 38 6.89 -1.58 -16.44
CA VAL A 38 6.25 -0.98 -15.28
C VAL A 38 5.61 0.37 -15.65
N ASP A 39 6.32 1.24 -16.36
CA ASP A 39 5.83 2.58 -16.74
C ASP A 39 4.65 2.54 -17.72
N THR A 40 4.54 1.48 -18.51
CA THR A 40 3.41 1.25 -19.42
C THR A 40 2.27 0.45 -18.79
N HIS A 41 2.41 0.01 -17.54
CA HIS A 41 1.37 -0.78 -16.87
C HIS A 41 0.09 0.04 -16.65
N PRO A 42 -1.07 -0.39 -17.19
CA PRO A 42 -2.31 0.41 -17.16
C PRO A 42 -2.77 0.75 -15.75
N LEU A 43 -2.78 -0.23 -14.83
CA LEU A 43 -3.22 -0.03 -13.44
C LEU A 43 -2.32 0.98 -12.69
N LEU A 44 -1.00 0.91 -12.89
CA LEU A 44 -0.08 1.86 -12.28
C LEU A 44 -0.27 3.27 -12.85
N ARG A 45 -0.35 3.41 -14.17
CA ARG A 45 -0.59 4.70 -14.83
C ARG A 45 -1.90 5.33 -14.35
N PHE A 46 -2.95 4.52 -14.21
CA PHE A 46 -4.22 4.97 -13.67
C PHE A 46 -4.08 5.46 -12.22
N ALA A 47 -3.46 4.66 -11.35
CA ALA A 47 -3.26 5.01 -9.95
C ALA A 47 -2.42 6.29 -9.78
N LEU A 48 -1.32 6.43 -10.53
CA LEU A 48 -0.48 7.63 -10.52
C LEU A 48 -1.21 8.86 -11.06
N ARG A 49 -2.18 8.70 -11.97
CA ARG A 49 -2.98 9.81 -12.49
C ARG A 49 -4.06 10.26 -11.51
N ILE A 50 -4.77 9.32 -10.88
CA ILE A 50 -5.94 9.62 -10.05
C ILE A 50 -5.56 9.87 -8.58
N ALA A 51 -4.59 9.14 -8.07
CA ALA A 51 -4.19 9.17 -6.66
C ALA A 51 -2.66 9.08 -6.49
N PRO A 52 -1.90 10.04 -7.06
CA PRO A 52 -0.43 10.03 -6.97
C PRO A 52 0.06 10.04 -5.52
N ASN A 53 -0.62 10.77 -4.64
CA ASN A 53 -0.25 10.87 -3.22
C ASN A 53 -0.48 9.55 -2.48
N THR A 54 -1.45 8.73 -2.88
CA THR A 54 -1.65 7.39 -2.31
C THR A 54 -0.48 6.48 -2.66
N VAL A 55 -0.06 6.46 -3.93
CA VAL A 55 1.10 5.66 -4.37
C VAL A 55 2.38 6.14 -3.69
N ARG A 56 2.62 7.46 -3.65
CA ARG A 56 3.77 8.05 -2.95
C ARG A 56 3.75 7.72 -1.46
N GLY A 57 2.59 7.84 -0.82
CA GLY A 57 2.39 7.50 0.58
C GLY A 57 2.78 6.06 0.85
N MET A 58 2.22 5.10 0.10
CA MET A 58 2.53 3.67 0.23
C MET A 58 4.03 3.37 0.08
N MET A 59 4.71 4.04 -0.86
CA MET A 59 6.16 3.90 -1.03
C MET A 59 6.95 4.50 0.13
N ALA A 60 6.49 5.63 0.66
CA ALA A 60 7.18 6.40 1.68
C ALA A 60 7.09 5.73 3.07
N ILE A 61 5.93 5.18 3.42
CA ILE A 61 5.73 4.52 4.72
C ILE A 61 6.34 3.11 4.78
N ARG A 62 6.94 2.59 3.70
CA ARG A 62 7.60 1.26 3.66
C ARG A 62 6.78 0.16 4.34
N LEU A 63 5.54 -0.02 3.87
CA LEU A 63 4.63 -1.04 4.38
C LEU A 63 5.24 -2.43 4.33
N THR A 64 5.09 -3.19 5.41
CA THR A 64 5.31 -4.65 5.37
C THR A 64 4.12 -5.37 4.74
N ALA A 65 2.92 -4.79 4.84
CA ALA A 65 1.73 -5.31 4.18
C ALA A 65 1.87 -5.27 2.66
N GLN A 66 1.69 -6.41 2.00
CA GLN A 66 1.73 -6.53 0.56
C GLN A 66 0.43 -6.02 -0.04
N THR A 67 0.44 -4.78 -0.57
CA THR A 67 -0.66 -4.23 -1.37
C THR A 67 -0.31 -4.33 -2.85
N THR A 68 -1.10 -5.06 -3.62
CA THR A 68 -0.93 -5.17 -5.08
C THR A 68 -1.57 -3.99 -5.83
N LEU A 69 -1.18 -3.81 -7.09
CA LEU A 69 -1.83 -2.81 -7.96
C LEU A 69 -3.32 -3.07 -8.17
N GLN A 70 -3.73 -4.35 -8.28
CA GLN A 70 -5.13 -4.71 -8.43
C GLN A 70 -5.94 -4.31 -7.19
N GLN A 71 -5.41 -4.57 -5.99
CA GLN A 71 -6.06 -4.18 -4.74
C GLN A 71 -6.24 -2.66 -4.65
N LEU A 72 -5.18 -1.89 -4.92
CA LEU A 72 -5.26 -0.42 -4.94
C LEU A 72 -6.26 0.06 -5.98
N HIS A 73 -6.22 -0.49 -7.19
CA HIS A 73 -7.15 -0.13 -8.25
C HIS A 73 -8.60 -0.39 -7.83
N HIS A 74 -8.92 -1.58 -7.32
CA HIS A 74 -10.26 -1.91 -6.82
C HIS A 74 -10.74 -0.87 -5.78
N LYS A 75 -9.86 -0.51 -4.84
CA LYS A 75 -10.16 0.48 -3.79
C LYS A 75 -10.36 1.89 -4.34
N LEU A 76 -9.63 2.29 -5.39
CA LEU A 76 -9.82 3.58 -6.04
C LEU A 76 -11.19 3.72 -6.72
N TYR A 77 -11.78 2.63 -7.23
CA TYR A 77 -13.13 2.65 -7.79
C TYR A 77 -14.23 2.52 -6.73
N GLN A 78 -13.91 1.94 -5.59
CA GLN A 78 -14.85 1.76 -4.50
C GLN A 78 -15.25 3.12 -3.90
N ARG A 79 -16.55 3.40 -3.78
CA ARG A 79 -17.09 4.66 -3.21
C ARG A 79 -17.39 4.57 -1.72
N TYR A 80 -17.60 3.37 -1.21
CA TYR A 80 -18.11 3.13 0.14
C TYR A 80 -17.02 2.63 1.09
N CYS A 81 -17.19 2.91 2.37
CA CYS A 81 -16.31 2.51 3.45
C CYS A 81 -16.36 1.00 3.64
N ASP A 82 -15.18 0.38 3.77
CA ASP A 82 -15.09 -1.06 4.02
C ASP A 82 -15.67 -1.48 5.38
N GLN A 83 -15.72 -0.55 6.35
CA GLN A 83 -16.26 -0.81 7.69
C GLN A 83 -17.78 -0.71 7.75
N CYS A 84 -18.33 0.40 7.23
CA CYS A 84 -19.70 0.83 7.56
C CYS A 84 -20.58 1.12 6.33
N GLY A 85 -20.04 0.96 5.11
CA GLY A 85 -20.78 1.21 3.87
C GLY A 85 -21.08 2.68 3.57
N GLN A 86 -20.73 3.63 4.44
CA GLN A 86 -20.91 5.06 4.20
C GLN A 86 -19.96 5.58 3.11
N LEU A 87 -20.26 6.74 2.52
CA LEU A 87 -19.37 7.36 1.54
C LEU A 87 -17.97 7.56 2.15
N ALA A 88 -16.97 6.97 1.50
CA ALA A 88 -15.58 7.04 1.93
C ALA A 88 -14.81 7.94 0.97
N PRO A 89 -14.20 9.05 1.41
CA PRO A 89 -13.29 9.81 0.57
C PRO A 89 -11.83 9.38 0.73
N TYR A 90 -11.47 8.65 1.80
CA TYR A 90 -10.08 8.32 2.11
C TYR A 90 -9.69 6.89 1.75
N ILE A 91 -8.40 6.68 1.54
CA ILE A 91 -7.77 5.35 1.54
C ILE A 91 -6.84 5.29 2.75
N TYR A 92 -7.12 4.37 3.65
CA TYR A 92 -6.25 4.04 4.76
C TYR A 92 -5.05 3.26 4.23
N LEU A 93 -3.89 3.93 4.17
CA LEU A 93 -2.68 3.40 3.54
C LEU A 93 -2.17 2.09 4.17
N PRO A 94 -2.16 1.92 5.51
CA PRO A 94 -1.55 0.75 6.13
C PRO A 94 -2.09 -0.61 5.67
N THR A 95 -3.38 -0.67 5.37
CA THR A 95 -4.06 -1.91 4.93
C THR A 95 -4.77 -1.76 3.59
N CYS A 96 -4.56 -0.63 2.89
CA CYS A 96 -5.21 -0.30 1.62
C CYS A 96 -6.74 -0.47 1.67
N LEU A 97 -7.39 0.12 2.68
CA LEU A 97 -8.83 0.06 2.86
C LEU A 97 -9.50 1.41 2.58
N ARG A 98 -10.75 1.41 2.13
CA ARG A 98 -11.55 2.63 1.96
C ARG A 98 -12.17 3.04 3.28
N ALA A 99 -11.88 4.26 3.70
CA ALA A 99 -12.30 4.79 4.99
C ALA A 99 -13.17 6.04 4.82
N CYS A 100 -14.27 6.10 5.56
CA CYS A 100 -15.01 7.34 5.77
C CYS A 100 -14.39 8.14 6.93
N PHE A 101 -14.75 9.42 7.01
CA PHE A 101 -14.26 10.32 8.05
C PHE A 101 -14.59 9.84 9.47
N THR A 102 -15.75 9.22 9.66
CA THR A 102 -16.19 8.74 10.96
C THR A 102 -15.39 7.52 11.43
N CYS A 103 -15.12 6.57 10.54
CA CYS A 103 -14.43 5.33 10.92
C CYS A 103 -12.91 5.49 11.04
N VAL A 104 -12.30 6.47 10.38
CA VAL A 104 -10.84 6.74 10.52
C VAL A 104 -10.51 7.56 11.77
N ARG A 105 -11.51 8.16 12.42
CA ARG A 105 -11.29 8.91 13.65
C ARG A 105 -10.94 7.96 14.81
N PRO A 106 -10.01 8.35 15.69
CA PRO A 106 -9.76 7.62 16.93
C PRO A 106 -11.08 7.39 17.69
N GLY A 107 -11.35 6.14 18.09
CA GLY A 107 -12.58 5.74 18.78
C GLY A 107 -13.70 5.15 17.91
N GLY A 108 -13.49 4.95 16.59
CA GLY A 108 -14.43 4.26 15.69
C GLY A 108 -14.43 2.72 15.83
N THR A 109 -15.43 2.04 15.25
CA THR A 109 -15.46 0.58 15.16
C THR A 109 -14.45 0.06 14.12
N ASN A 110 -13.83 -1.08 14.45
CA ASN A 110 -12.40 -1.33 14.29
C ASN A 110 -11.93 -2.11 13.03
N MET A 111 -11.70 -1.42 11.91
CA MET A 111 -10.78 -1.92 10.86
C MET A 111 -9.71 -0.91 10.48
N PHE A 112 -9.87 0.36 10.87
CA PHE A 112 -8.87 1.43 10.75
C PHE A 112 -8.18 1.67 12.09
N TRP A 113 -7.58 0.61 12.64
CA TRP A 113 -6.89 0.67 13.93
C TRP A 113 -5.82 1.76 13.94
N TYR A 114 -5.74 2.48 15.05
CA TYR A 114 -4.69 3.46 15.26
C TYR A 114 -3.33 2.74 15.26
N PRO A 115 -2.36 3.16 14.42
CA PRO A 115 -1.02 2.61 14.43
C PRO A 115 -0.38 2.78 15.82
N VAL A 116 0.04 1.68 16.43
CA VAL A 116 0.69 1.69 17.73
C VAL A 116 2.22 1.74 17.52
N PRO A 117 2.95 2.68 18.15
CA PRO A 117 4.41 2.68 18.13
C PRO A 117 4.96 1.37 18.70
N GLU A 118 6.06 0.87 18.13
CA GLU A 118 6.68 -0.40 18.55
C GLU A 118 6.97 -0.44 20.06
N VAL A 119 7.50 0.67 20.60
CA VAL A 119 7.80 0.81 22.03
C VAL A 119 6.53 0.66 22.89
N GLU A 120 5.42 1.24 22.45
CA GLU A 120 4.15 1.16 23.18
C GLU A 120 3.53 -0.24 23.08
N ALA A 121 3.67 -0.93 21.94
CA ALA A 121 3.23 -2.31 21.81
C ALA A 121 4.03 -3.25 22.75
N ILE A 122 5.35 -3.05 22.88
CA ILE A 122 6.19 -3.85 23.77
C ILE A 122 5.91 -3.53 25.24
N VAL A 123 6.01 -2.24 25.62
CA VAL A 123 5.96 -1.83 27.01
C VAL A 123 4.53 -1.74 27.55
N GLY A 124 3.61 -1.20 26.74
CA GLY A 124 2.23 -0.94 27.15
C GLY A 124 1.30 -2.12 26.96
N MET A 125 1.57 -2.99 25.98
CA MET A 125 0.71 -4.13 25.63
C MET A 125 1.36 -5.49 25.82
N GLY A 126 2.66 -5.55 26.14
CA GLY A 126 3.37 -6.78 26.46
C GLY A 126 3.74 -7.65 25.25
N PHE A 127 3.73 -7.10 24.03
CA PHE A 127 4.14 -7.85 22.85
C PHE A 127 5.65 -8.13 22.85
N SER A 128 6.04 -9.33 22.43
CA SER A 128 7.42 -9.66 22.12
C SER A 128 7.81 -9.15 20.72
N ILE A 129 9.12 -8.94 20.51
CA ILE A 129 9.67 -8.56 19.20
C ILE A 129 9.33 -9.61 18.12
N GLN A 130 9.30 -10.89 18.49
CA GLN A 130 8.99 -12.00 17.57
C GLN A 130 7.53 -11.95 17.11
N GLU A 131 6.60 -11.62 18.00
CA GLU A 131 5.19 -11.45 17.64
C GLU A 131 5.02 -10.23 16.73
N LEU A 132 5.68 -9.11 17.04
CA LEU A 132 5.61 -7.90 16.23
C LEU A 132 6.14 -8.09 14.81
N ALA A 133 7.13 -8.97 14.59
CA ALA A 133 7.64 -9.30 13.27
C ALA A 133 6.58 -9.95 12.35
N THR A 134 5.53 -10.54 12.91
CA THR A 134 4.42 -11.16 12.15
C THR A 134 3.28 -10.19 11.85
N VAL A 135 3.25 -9.03 12.49
CA VAL A 135 2.16 -8.05 12.38
C VAL A 135 2.49 -7.04 11.28
N PRO A 136 1.50 -6.61 10.48
CA PRO A 136 1.66 -5.49 9.56
C PRO A 136 2.19 -4.25 10.28
N SER A 137 3.29 -3.70 9.78
CA SER A 137 3.99 -2.54 10.31
C SER A 137 4.43 -1.63 9.18
N PHE A 138 4.74 -0.39 9.52
CA PHE A 138 5.18 0.61 8.56
C PHE A 138 6.01 1.66 9.28
N LEU A 139 6.85 2.37 8.54
CA LEU A 139 7.60 3.51 9.04
C LEU A 139 6.74 4.75 9.01
N PHE A 140 6.62 5.41 10.17
CA PHE A 140 6.04 6.74 10.21
C PHE A 140 6.94 7.71 9.44
N LEU A 141 6.36 8.54 8.59
CA LEU A 141 7.13 9.59 7.94
C LEU A 141 7.44 10.67 8.98
N PRO A 142 8.71 10.98 9.27
CA PRO A 142 9.03 12.07 10.17
C PRO A 142 8.49 13.36 9.55
N ALA A 143 7.41 13.87 10.13
CA ALA A 143 6.87 15.17 9.78
C ALA A 143 7.45 16.19 10.77
N THR A 144 8.29 17.10 10.28
CA THR A 144 8.63 18.31 11.02
C THR A 144 7.47 19.29 10.85
N PHE A 145 6.58 19.33 11.83
CA PHE A 145 5.58 20.38 11.93
C PHE A 145 6.28 21.63 12.48
N THR A 146 6.57 22.60 11.61
CA THR A 146 6.94 23.95 12.05
C THR A 146 5.66 24.70 12.39
N ASN A 147 5.52 25.12 13.64
CA ASN A 147 4.49 26.06 14.08
C ASN A 147 4.72 27.45 13.49
#